data_AF-A0A3N5EBM7-F1
#
_entry.id   AF-A0A3N5EBM7-F1
#
_cell.length_a   1.000
_cell.length_b   1.000
_cell.length_c   1.000
_cell.angle_alpha   90.00
_cell.angle_beta   90.00
_cell.angle_gamma   90.00
#
_symmetry.space_group_name_H-M   'P 1'
#
loop_
_entity.id
_entity.type
_entity.pdbx_description
1 polymer ?
#
loop_
_entity_poly.entity_id
_entity_poly.type
_entity_poly.pdbx_seq_one_letter_code
_entity_poly.pdbx_strand_id
1 'polypeptide(L)'
;MQIYYGSYCAVTQLQLMGRELLSPGPGAGSSITLSSTNHLPQSSVPHTVWVDDRKAVINGISLDGGVTETWTFELLADGVKWRIDRTSPMAYRVDAAWSPHWIFPDTSTWTAALLGNGGVAWFALFDSANATYGVHTSEVLLWKKGEQAALRIAARSPSGDAVAVRFTRRENNEVSLAFSLSPKELLPKYDEGLHRRRYLPAREDIWAPYEIPQGTASVEYQVQFVDFKSEFDPGILPPFDAQKIQMIANTVARLGVIDSRLHGGNSWRTPYGPACLHEQYIAQLGLIMQDTNYFNDYAHALDFYRDHAIMPDGRVKSRWAYTCEDAMPATCDSLGFYEAQWGYLLDSNPDYVTNVAELFDFTGDRAWLQGQKTACEKALDYLLRRDFDGDGLVEMMTDDHRAAKGSDWIDVIWAAHENAFINAKLYYALTLWSDIEQLLGDQPRADSYRAKASLLKAAYNRSTDDGGFWSPSHKWYVHWRDKDNSIHGDNLVTFVNFMAIAYGICDDQERSRAILKG
;
A
#
# COMPACT_ATOMS: atom_id res chain seq x y z
N MET A 1 16.50 7.20 -28.94
CA MET A 1 16.96 5.99 -28.23
C MET A 1 18.05 5.35 -29.07
N GLN A 2 19.15 4.88 -28.47
CA GLN A 2 20.19 4.10 -29.14
C GLN A 2 20.31 2.71 -28.51
N ILE A 3 20.59 1.70 -29.34
CA ILE A 3 20.70 0.30 -28.94
C ILE A 3 22.06 -0.24 -29.38
N TYR A 4 22.80 -0.83 -28.45
CA TYR A 4 23.97 -1.65 -28.72
C TYR A 4 23.54 -3.13 -28.85
N TYR A 5 24.08 -3.83 -29.84
CA TYR A 5 23.75 -5.23 -30.16
C TYR A 5 25.02 -6.03 -30.55
N GLY A 6 26.14 -5.73 -29.90
CA GLY A 6 27.42 -6.41 -30.11
C GLY A 6 27.53 -7.68 -29.25
N SER A 7 28.52 -7.74 -28.37
CA SER A 7 28.70 -8.86 -27.41
C SER A 7 27.56 -9.04 -26.40
N TYR A 8 26.67 -8.04 -26.30
CA TYR A 8 25.44 -8.06 -25.52
C TYR A 8 24.44 -7.10 -26.20
N CYS A 9 23.16 -7.18 -25.81
CA CYS A 9 22.13 -6.27 -26.29
C CYS A 9 21.65 -5.36 -25.16
N ALA A 10 21.67 -4.04 -25.38
CA ALA A 10 21.20 -3.05 -24.41
C ALA A 10 20.78 -1.74 -25.09
N VAL A 11 19.75 -1.09 -24.54
CA VAL A 11 19.44 0.31 -24.79
C VAL A 11 20.48 1.17 -24.06
N THR A 12 21.45 1.72 -24.78
CA THR A 12 22.58 2.47 -24.20
C THR A 12 22.34 3.97 -24.11
N GLN A 13 21.33 4.49 -24.82
CA GLN A 13 20.97 5.90 -24.75
C GLN A 13 19.45 6.06 -24.80
N LEU A 14 18.92 6.79 -23.81
CA LEU A 14 17.53 7.24 -23.78
C LEU A 14 17.54 8.74 -23.48
N GLN A 15 16.77 9.51 -24.25
CA GLN A 15 16.61 10.95 -24.05
C GLN A 15 15.13 11.26 -23.83
N LEU A 16 14.85 12.09 -22.83
CA LEU A 16 13.53 12.60 -22.47
C LEU A 16 13.55 14.12 -22.58
N MET A 17 12.73 14.69 -23.48
CA MET A 17 12.63 16.15 -23.70
C MET A 17 14.00 16.86 -23.82
N GLY A 18 14.97 16.24 -24.50
CA GLY A 18 16.31 16.77 -24.70
C GLY A 18 17.31 16.51 -23.56
N ARG A 19 16.88 15.88 -22.45
CA ARG A 19 17.75 15.42 -21.37
C ARG A 19 18.13 13.96 -21.57
N GLU A 20 19.42 13.64 -21.43
CA GLU A 20 19.95 12.29 -21.52
C GLU A 20 19.84 11.55 -20.17
N LEU A 21 19.27 10.34 -20.17
CA LEU A 21 18.94 9.60 -18.95
C LEU A 21 19.83 8.37 -18.68
N LEU A 22 20.40 7.75 -19.73
CA LEU A 22 21.12 6.46 -19.64
C LEU A 22 22.59 6.52 -20.08
N SER A 23 23.15 7.69 -20.32
CA SER A 23 24.47 7.82 -20.95
C SER A 23 25.42 8.73 -20.14
N PRO A 24 26.72 8.36 -20.05
CA PRO A 24 27.31 7.08 -20.43
C PRO A 24 27.03 6.03 -19.33
N GLY A 25 26.22 5.02 -19.61
CA GLY A 25 25.80 4.05 -18.59
C GLY A 25 25.53 2.65 -19.14
N PRO A 26 25.38 1.64 -18.26
CA PRO A 26 25.14 0.25 -18.66
C PRO A 26 23.78 0.03 -19.34
N GLY A 27 22.87 1.03 -19.29
CA GLY A 27 21.69 1.09 -20.12
C GLY A 27 20.52 0.25 -19.60
N ALA A 28 19.70 -0.27 -20.52
CA ALA A 28 18.64 -1.21 -20.21
C ALA A 28 18.72 -2.47 -21.06
N GLY A 29 18.63 -3.64 -20.43
CA GLY A 29 18.67 -4.92 -21.14
C GLY A 29 18.21 -6.09 -20.28
N SER A 30 18.18 -7.27 -20.88
CA SER A 30 17.72 -8.49 -20.21
C SER A 30 18.88 -9.27 -19.60
N SER A 31 18.62 -10.01 -18.54
CA SER A 31 19.56 -11.00 -18.03
C SER A 31 18.83 -12.18 -17.38
N ILE A 32 19.55 -13.28 -17.21
CA ILE A 32 19.11 -14.47 -16.50
C ILE A 32 20.27 -15.02 -15.67
N THR A 33 19.98 -15.47 -14.46
CA THR A 33 20.92 -16.12 -13.55
C THR A 33 20.33 -17.48 -13.18
N LEU A 34 20.90 -18.54 -13.74
CA LEU A 34 20.46 -19.91 -13.50
C LEU A 34 20.90 -20.37 -12.10
N SER A 35 20.05 -21.10 -11.38
CA SER A 35 20.38 -21.64 -10.04
C SER A 35 21.33 -22.86 -10.09
N SER A 36 21.58 -23.42 -11.28
CA SER A 36 22.33 -24.68 -11.45
C SER A 36 23.51 -24.50 -12.40
N THR A 37 24.56 -25.30 -12.22
CA THR A 37 25.80 -25.28 -13.01
C THR A 37 25.67 -25.85 -14.43
N ASN A 38 24.47 -26.24 -14.86
CA ASN A 38 24.22 -26.71 -16.23
C ASN A 38 24.07 -25.49 -17.17
N HIS A 39 25.12 -24.69 -17.26
CA HIS A 39 25.21 -23.63 -18.25
C HIS A 39 25.35 -24.29 -19.62
N LEU A 40 24.28 -24.26 -20.43
CA LEU A 40 24.47 -24.45 -21.85
C LEU A 40 25.33 -23.27 -22.35
N PRO A 41 26.34 -23.50 -23.19
CA PRO A 41 27.14 -22.41 -23.74
C PRO A 41 26.21 -21.40 -24.41
N GLN A 42 26.53 -20.10 -24.28
CA GLN A 42 25.81 -19.04 -24.99
C GLN A 42 25.71 -19.43 -26.46
N SER A 43 24.48 -19.42 -26.97
CA SER A 43 24.22 -19.84 -28.33
C SER A 43 24.86 -18.82 -29.28
N SER A 44 25.69 -19.27 -30.21
CA SER A 44 26.35 -18.41 -31.20
C SER A 44 25.39 -18.01 -32.34
N VAL A 45 24.15 -17.65 -32.01
CA VAL A 45 23.18 -17.16 -32.99
C VAL A 45 23.62 -15.76 -33.39
N PRO A 46 23.90 -15.50 -34.67
CA PRO A 46 24.21 -14.15 -35.13
C PRO A 46 23.02 -13.23 -34.87
N HIS A 47 23.28 -12.03 -34.36
CA HIS A 47 22.25 -11.00 -34.27
C HIS A 47 21.77 -10.65 -35.68
N THR A 48 20.46 -10.64 -35.89
CA THR A 48 19.87 -10.06 -37.08
C THR A 48 19.07 -8.83 -36.68
N VAL A 49 19.36 -7.73 -37.37
CA VAL A 49 18.71 -6.44 -37.13
C VAL A 49 17.95 -6.07 -38.38
N TRP A 50 16.66 -5.80 -38.20
CA TRP A 50 15.80 -5.24 -39.22
C TRP A 50 15.21 -3.94 -38.68
N VAL A 51 15.26 -2.88 -39.50
CA VAL A 51 14.75 -1.55 -39.14
C VAL A 51 13.97 -1.01 -40.33
N ASP A 52 12.78 -0.50 -40.06
CA ASP A 52 12.03 0.39 -40.94
C ASP A 52 11.73 1.72 -40.22
N ASP A 53 10.96 2.61 -40.86
CA ASP A 53 10.65 3.95 -40.34
C ASP A 53 9.90 3.95 -38.99
N ARG A 54 9.25 2.85 -38.61
CA ARG A 54 8.40 2.78 -37.41
C ARG A 54 8.68 1.60 -36.49
N LYS A 55 9.51 0.65 -36.92
CA LYS A 55 9.73 -0.61 -36.24
C LYS A 55 11.18 -1.04 -36.36
N ALA A 56 11.74 -1.50 -35.26
CA ALA A 56 13.03 -2.17 -35.22
C ALA A 56 12.87 -3.55 -34.58
N VAL A 57 13.48 -4.56 -35.17
CA VAL A 57 13.48 -5.93 -34.66
C VAL A 57 14.92 -6.41 -34.55
N ILE A 58 15.29 -6.84 -33.36
CA ILE A 58 16.59 -7.43 -33.05
C ILE A 58 16.34 -8.88 -32.64
N ASN A 59 16.77 -9.82 -33.45
CA ASN A 59 16.65 -11.25 -33.15
C ASN A 59 18.01 -11.84 -32.76
N GLY A 60 17.96 -12.98 -32.07
CA GLY A 60 19.16 -13.76 -31.74
C GLY A 60 19.93 -13.19 -30.56
N ILE A 61 19.26 -12.47 -29.64
CA ILE A 61 19.88 -12.01 -28.41
C ILE A 61 20.07 -13.25 -27.51
N SER A 62 21.30 -13.67 -27.24
CA SER A 62 21.57 -14.85 -26.42
C SER A 62 21.80 -14.47 -24.95
N LEU A 63 21.10 -15.14 -24.05
CA LEU A 63 21.32 -15.12 -22.61
C LEU A 63 21.96 -16.46 -22.17
N ASP A 64 22.24 -16.60 -20.87
CA ASP A 64 22.76 -17.85 -20.29
C ASP A 64 21.77 -19.02 -20.47
N GLY A 65 22.27 -20.25 -20.51
CA GLY A 65 21.45 -21.45 -20.72
C GLY A 65 20.86 -21.60 -22.13
N GLY A 66 21.43 -20.93 -23.14
CA GLY A 66 20.89 -20.97 -24.50
C GLY A 66 19.50 -20.36 -24.65
N VAL A 67 19.04 -19.58 -23.65
CA VAL A 67 17.84 -18.76 -23.73
C VAL A 67 18.06 -17.66 -24.77
N THR A 68 17.10 -17.46 -25.66
CA THR A 68 17.17 -16.42 -26.68
C THR A 68 16.04 -15.42 -26.52
N GLU A 69 16.30 -14.18 -26.95
CA GLU A 69 15.29 -13.14 -27.03
C GLU A 69 15.21 -12.53 -28.43
N THR A 70 13.99 -12.11 -28.77
CA THR A 70 13.69 -11.18 -29.85
C THR A 70 13.15 -9.90 -29.24
N TRP A 71 13.78 -8.77 -29.53
CA TRP A 71 13.29 -7.45 -29.15
C TRP A 71 12.64 -6.78 -30.34
N THR A 72 11.39 -6.35 -30.16
CA THR A 72 10.65 -5.59 -31.16
C THR A 72 10.30 -4.23 -30.59
N PHE A 73 10.79 -3.17 -31.22
CA PHE A 73 10.48 -1.78 -30.90
C PHE A 73 9.52 -1.23 -31.95
N GLU A 74 8.42 -0.63 -31.52
CA GLU A 74 7.44 0.03 -32.40
C GLU A 74 7.21 1.46 -31.91
N LEU A 75 7.37 2.43 -32.83
CA LEU A 75 7.23 3.85 -32.53
C LEU A 75 5.76 4.22 -32.29
N LEU A 76 5.48 4.78 -31.12
CA LEU A 76 4.21 5.38 -30.73
C LEU A 76 4.28 6.92 -30.90
N ALA A 77 3.15 7.60 -30.78
CA ALA A 77 3.11 9.06 -30.90
C ALA A 77 3.90 9.77 -29.77
N ASP A 78 3.92 9.16 -28.58
CA ASP A 78 4.42 9.72 -27.32
C ASP A 78 5.44 8.79 -26.63
N GLY A 79 5.97 7.80 -27.36
CA GLY A 79 6.85 6.80 -26.77
C GLY A 79 7.25 5.68 -27.72
N VAL A 80 7.67 4.56 -27.13
CA VAL A 80 7.99 3.34 -27.86
C VAL A 80 7.34 2.14 -27.16
N LYS A 81 6.77 1.24 -27.95
CA LYS A 81 6.42 -0.10 -27.48
C LYS A 81 7.63 -0.99 -27.66
N TRP A 82 8.14 -1.58 -26.58
CA TRP A 82 9.22 -2.55 -26.57
C TRP A 82 8.70 -3.92 -26.15
N ARG A 83 8.56 -4.82 -27.11
CA ARG A 83 8.22 -6.22 -26.88
C ARG A 83 9.49 -7.07 -26.75
N ILE A 84 9.52 -7.93 -25.74
CA ILE A 84 10.56 -8.94 -25.52
C ILE A 84 9.88 -10.30 -25.58
N ASP A 85 10.21 -11.08 -26.60
CA ASP A 85 9.84 -12.50 -26.70
C ASP A 85 11.05 -13.33 -26.26
N ARG A 86 10.94 -14.00 -25.10
CA ARG A 86 11.99 -14.85 -24.54
C ARG A 86 11.65 -16.31 -24.77
N THR A 87 12.54 -17.04 -25.44
CA THR A 87 12.40 -18.48 -25.68
C THR A 87 13.42 -19.27 -24.86
N SER A 88 12.91 -20.15 -24.01
CA SER A 88 13.69 -21.07 -23.20
C SER A 88 13.69 -22.46 -23.84
N PRO A 89 14.86 -23.04 -24.19
CA PRO A 89 14.94 -24.35 -24.85
C PRO A 89 14.50 -25.51 -23.96
N MET A 90 14.56 -25.33 -22.64
CA MET A 90 14.07 -26.25 -21.62
C MET A 90 13.63 -25.47 -20.39
N ALA A 91 13.04 -26.16 -19.41
CA ALA A 91 12.71 -25.53 -18.13
C ALA A 91 13.98 -25.24 -17.32
N TYR A 92 14.02 -24.07 -16.70
CA TYR A 92 15.13 -23.62 -15.85
C TYR A 92 14.63 -23.18 -14.48
N ARG A 93 15.38 -23.58 -13.45
CA ARG A 93 15.32 -22.91 -12.16
C ARG A 93 16.27 -21.72 -12.19
N VAL A 94 15.75 -20.53 -11.87
CA VAL A 94 16.51 -19.27 -11.90
C VAL A 94 16.55 -18.63 -10.52
N ASP A 95 17.68 -18.04 -10.19
CA ASP A 95 17.83 -17.18 -9.01
C ASP A 95 17.35 -15.76 -9.31
N ALA A 96 17.47 -15.32 -10.57
CA ALA A 96 17.00 -14.04 -11.05
C ALA A 96 16.79 -14.08 -12.57
N ALA A 97 15.76 -13.41 -13.06
CA ALA A 97 15.61 -13.14 -14.48
C ALA A 97 14.92 -11.78 -14.70
N TRP A 98 15.52 -10.95 -15.54
CA TRP A 98 15.06 -9.60 -15.83
C TRP A 98 14.78 -9.45 -17.32
N SER A 99 13.67 -8.79 -17.65
CA SER A 99 13.26 -8.51 -19.02
C SER A 99 12.41 -7.24 -19.05
N PRO A 100 12.95 -6.02 -18.94
CA PRO A 100 14.36 -5.69 -18.83
C PRO A 100 14.78 -5.21 -17.42
N HIS A 101 16.08 -5.00 -17.26
CA HIS A 101 16.76 -4.32 -16.17
C HIS A 101 17.29 -2.97 -16.66
N TRP A 102 16.81 -1.87 -16.06
CA TRP A 102 17.23 -0.50 -16.29
C TRP A 102 18.22 -0.04 -15.22
N ILE A 103 19.27 0.66 -15.62
CA ILE A 103 20.25 1.24 -14.71
C ILE A 103 20.38 2.74 -14.96
N PHE A 104 20.06 3.54 -13.96
CA PHE A 104 20.21 5.00 -13.95
C PHE A 104 21.45 5.41 -13.16
N PRO A 105 22.12 6.52 -13.53
CA PRO A 105 23.39 6.93 -12.93
C PRO A 105 23.36 7.01 -11.40
N ASP A 106 22.33 7.63 -10.83
CA ASP A 106 22.15 7.75 -9.39
C ASP A 106 20.74 8.23 -8.99
N THR A 107 20.52 8.41 -7.68
CA THR A 107 19.28 8.92 -7.06
C THR A 107 18.98 10.40 -7.35
N SER A 108 19.87 11.14 -8.01
CA SER A 108 19.58 12.49 -8.53
C SER A 108 18.84 12.45 -9.87
N THR A 109 18.83 11.28 -10.54
CA THR A 109 18.13 11.09 -11.81
C THR A 109 16.63 11.24 -11.64
N TRP A 110 16.09 10.64 -10.57
CA TRP A 110 14.67 10.54 -10.25
C TRP A 110 14.46 10.76 -8.75
N THR A 111 13.37 11.42 -8.37
CA THR A 111 12.97 11.57 -6.96
C THR A 111 12.29 10.31 -6.44
N ALA A 112 11.39 9.72 -7.23
CA ALA A 112 10.70 8.49 -6.89
C ALA A 112 10.15 7.78 -8.13
N ALA A 113 9.73 6.54 -7.94
CA ALA A 113 8.91 5.79 -8.86
C ALA A 113 7.49 5.63 -8.28
N LEU A 114 6.48 6.21 -8.91
CA LEU A 114 5.07 5.95 -8.59
C LEU A 114 4.68 4.61 -9.22
N LEU A 115 3.93 3.79 -8.48
CA LEU A 115 3.70 2.39 -8.83
C LEU A 115 2.25 2.18 -9.28
N GLY A 116 2.02 1.21 -10.16
CA GLY A 116 0.69 0.85 -10.66
C GLY A 116 -0.30 0.31 -9.62
N ASN A 117 0.15 0.10 -8.37
CA ASN A 117 -0.71 -0.23 -7.22
C ASN A 117 -0.99 1.00 -6.32
N GLY A 118 -0.65 2.21 -6.79
CA GLY A 118 -0.77 3.45 -6.03
C GLY A 118 0.38 3.71 -5.05
N GLY A 119 1.34 2.81 -4.91
CA GLY A 119 2.48 2.98 -4.03
C GLY A 119 3.62 3.83 -4.59
N VAL A 120 4.72 3.88 -3.84
CA VAL A 120 5.92 4.61 -4.25
C VAL A 120 7.22 3.92 -3.84
N ALA A 121 8.15 3.83 -4.77
CA ALA A 121 9.57 3.62 -4.47
C ALA A 121 10.24 5.00 -4.33
N TRP A 122 10.27 5.54 -3.11
CA TRP A 122 10.87 6.85 -2.84
C TRP A 122 12.38 6.73 -2.64
N PHE A 123 13.19 7.24 -3.58
CA PHE A 123 14.63 6.99 -3.59
C PHE A 123 15.40 7.58 -2.40
N ALA A 124 14.83 8.54 -1.67
CA ALA A 124 15.39 9.03 -0.41
C ALA A 124 15.46 7.94 0.69
N LEU A 125 14.65 6.88 0.58
CA LEU A 125 14.59 5.76 1.53
C LEU A 125 15.57 4.63 1.22
N PHE A 126 16.28 4.72 0.09
CA PHE A 126 17.36 3.80 -0.29
C PHE A 126 18.68 4.36 0.25
N ASP A 127 18.79 4.46 1.58
CA ASP A 127 19.86 5.17 2.28
C ASP A 127 21.17 4.38 2.40
N SER A 128 21.16 3.07 2.14
CA SER A 128 22.31 2.17 2.15
C SER A 128 22.63 1.55 0.79
N ALA A 129 23.88 1.13 0.61
CA ALA A 129 24.29 0.33 -0.55
C ALA A 129 23.55 -1.02 -0.56
N ASN A 130 23.09 -1.42 -1.74
CA ASN A 130 22.26 -2.60 -1.98
C ASN A 130 20.92 -2.57 -1.22
N ALA A 131 20.42 -1.38 -0.85
CA ALA A 131 19.04 -1.24 -0.39
C ALA A 131 18.09 -1.60 -1.54
N THR A 132 17.16 -2.52 -1.30
CA THR A 132 16.29 -3.10 -2.32
C THR A 132 14.85 -3.17 -1.86
N TYR A 133 13.94 -2.78 -2.75
CA TYR A 133 12.49 -2.89 -2.57
C TYR A 133 11.90 -3.66 -3.76
N GLY A 134 11.20 -4.76 -3.48
CA GLY A 134 10.48 -5.57 -4.48
C GLY A 134 8.98 -5.43 -4.31
N VAL A 135 8.27 -5.26 -5.42
CA VAL A 135 6.83 -5.00 -5.45
C VAL A 135 6.18 -5.66 -6.67
N HIS A 136 4.97 -6.19 -6.49
CA HIS A 136 4.15 -6.74 -7.58
C HIS A 136 3.39 -5.60 -8.24
N THR A 137 3.97 -5.08 -9.31
CA THR A 137 3.32 -4.08 -10.15
C THR A 137 3.79 -4.24 -11.58
N SER A 138 2.94 -3.87 -12.53
CA SER A 138 3.27 -3.85 -13.94
C SER A 138 3.55 -2.44 -14.45
N GLU A 139 3.34 -1.38 -13.66
CA GLU A 139 3.56 -0.01 -14.09
C GLU A 139 4.45 0.76 -13.11
N VAL A 140 5.38 1.53 -13.68
CA VAL A 140 6.19 2.48 -12.93
C VAL A 140 6.23 3.81 -13.67
N LEU A 141 6.00 4.90 -12.94
CA LEU A 141 6.18 6.27 -13.41
C LEU A 141 7.31 6.93 -12.61
N LEU A 142 8.46 7.09 -13.26
CA LEU A 142 9.64 7.74 -12.71
C LEU A 142 9.51 9.25 -12.88
N TRP A 143 9.56 9.98 -11.77
CA TRP A 143 9.44 11.44 -11.77
C TRP A 143 10.57 12.08 -10.97
N LYS A 144 10.86 13.35 -11.26
CA LYS A 144 11.83 14.16 -10.53
C LYS A 144 11.21 15.47 -10.07
N LYS A 145 11.43 15.80 -8.80
CA LYS A 145 10.95 17.04 -8.17
C LYS A 145 11.39 18.26 -8.97
N GLY A 146 10.41 19.08 -9.35
CA GLY A 146 10.63 20.32 -10.10
C GLY A 146 10.76 20.14 -11.61
N GLU A 147 10.72 18.91 -12.12
CA GLU A 147 10.70 18.63 -13.56
C GLU A 147 9.29 18.29 -14.04
N GLN A 148 8.91 18.83 -15.21
CA GLN A 148 7.62 18.56 -15.85
C GLN A 148 7.59 17.17 -16.48
N ALA A 149 8.73 16.68 -16.94
CA ALA A 149 8.83 15.42 -17.68
C ALA A 149 8.94 14.23 -16.72
N ALA A 150 8.15 13.19 -16.98
CA ALA A 150 8.27 11.89 -16.32
C ALA A 150 8.37 10.75 -17.34
N LEU A 151 8.92 9.62 -16.90
CA LEU A 151 9.08 8.41 -17.69
C LEU A 151 8.14 7.33 -17.15
N ARG A 152 7.12 6.98 -17.93
CA ARG A 152 6.23 5.84 -17.65
C ARG A 152 6.78 4.60 -18.34
N ILE A 153 6.84 3.50 -17.62
CA ILE A 153 7.15 2.16 -18.13
C ILE A 153 6.02 1.24 -17.67
N ALA A 154 5.13 0.89 -18.58
CA ALA A 154 3.99 0.02 -18.31
C ALA A 154 4.17 -1.32 -19.03
N ALA A 155 4.17 -2.40 -18.28
CA ALA A 155 4.30 -3.77 -18.75
C ALA A 155 2.93 -4.40 -18.95
N ARG A 156 2.79 -5.18 -20.02
CA ARG A 156 1.70 -6.11 -20.26
C ARG A 156 2.30 -7.44 -20.62
N SER A 157 1.79 -8.53 -20.04
CA SER A 157 2.15 -9.89 -20.46
C SER A 157 1.06 -10.45 -21.37
N PRO A 158 1.26 -10.53 -22.70
CA PRO A 158 0.37 -11.25 -23.60
C PRO A 158 0.22 -12.73 -23.26
N SER A 159 1.24 -13.34 -22.65
CA SER A 159 1.24 -14.75 -22.22
C SER A 159 0.50 -14.99 -20.89
N GLY A 160 0.07 -13.93 -20.19
CA GLY A 160 -0.61 -14.04 -18.90
C GLY A 160 0.33 -14.31 -17.71
N ASP A 161 1.63 -14.14 -17.90
CA ASP A 161 2.62 -14.21 -16.83
C ASP A 161 2.46 -13.04 -15.85
N ALA A 162 2.83 -13.28 -14.60
CA ALA A 162 2.93 -12.26 -13.57
C ALA A 162 4.14 -11.35 -13.81
N VAL A 163 4.01 -10.10 -13.39
CA VAL A 163 5.06 -9.08 -13.45
C VAL A 163 5.37 -8.59 -12.04
N ALA A 164 6.65 -8.45 -11.73
CA ALA A 164 7.12 -7.81 -10.51
C ALA A 164 8.28 -6.87 -10.82
N VAL A 165 8.47 -5.85 -9.98
CA VAL A 165 9.53 -4.86 -10.13
C VAL A 165 10.43 -4.87 -8.89
N ARG A 166 11.74 -4.76 -9.13
CA ARG A 166 12.75 -4.57 -8.10
C ARG A 166 13.44 -3.23 -8.30
N PHE A 167 13.48 -2.43 -7.25
CA PHE A 167 14.28 -1.21 -7.15
C PHE A 167 15.48 -1.47 -6.26
N THR A 168 16.67 -1.02 -6.66
CA THR A 168 17.90 -1.15 -5.85
C THR A 168 18.76 0.09 -5.98
N ARG A 169 19.28 0.62 -4.87
CA ARG A 169 20.46 1.50 -4.89
C ARG A 169 21.70 0.62 -4.80
N ARG A 170 22.47 0.54 -5.88
CA ARG A 170 23.67 -0.30 -5.98
C ARG A 170 24.86 0.32 -5.26
N GLU A 171 25.95 -0.42 -5.10
CA GLU A 171 27.16 0.03 -4.38
C GLU A 171 27.79 1.32 -4.91
N ASN A 172 27.69 1.56 -6.22
CA ASN A 172 28.18 2.78 -6.88
C ASN A 172 27.15 3.92 -6.92
N ASN A 173 26.07 3.83 -6.13
CA ASN A 173 24.91 4.72 -6.11
C ASN A 173 23.98 4.66 -7.32
N GLU A 174 24.25 3.82 -8.31
CA GLU A 174 23.32 3.61 -9.42
C GLU A 174 21.95 3.16 -8.91
N VAL A 175 20.89 3.63 -9.58
CA VAL A 175 19.53 3.18 -9.32
C VAL A 175 19.18 2.13 -10.36
N SER A 176 18.98 0.91 -9.88
CA SER A 176 18.52 -0.23 -10.67
C SER A 176 17.01 -0.36 -10.58
N LEU A 177 16.32 -0.51 -11.71
CA LEU A 177 14.91 -0.88 -11.83
C LEU A 177 14.82 -2.12 -12.71
N ALA A 178 14.43 -3.27 -12.17
CA ALA A 178 14.35 -4.53 -12.90
C ALA A 178 12.95 -5.10 -12.92
N PHE A 179 12.41 -5.37 -14.12
CA PHE A 179 11.17 -6.10 -14.31
C PHE A 179 11.45 -7.60 -14.42
N SER A 180 10.72 -8.38 -13.64
CA SER A 180 10.67 -9.84 -13.76
C SER A 180 9.37 -10.28 -14.39
N LEU A 181 9.46 -11.29 -15.25
CA LEU A 181 8.35 -12.03 -15.80
C LEU A 181 8.39 -13.46 -15.24
N SER A 182 7.27 -13.94 -14.72
CA SER A 182 7.18 -15.28 -14.13
C SER A 182 5.80 -15.91 -14.34
N PRO A 183 5.70 -17.25 -14.45
CA PRO A 183 4.41 -17.91 -14.66
C PRO A 183 3.37 -17.65 -13.54
N LYS A 184 3.85 -17.28 -12.35
CA LYS A 184 3.08 -16.95 -11.16
C LYS A 184 3.72 -15.78 -10.42
N GLU A 185 2.96 -15.13 -9.55
CA GLU A 185 3.43 -14.09 -8.63
C GLU A 185 4.72 -14.54 -7.92
N LEU A 186 5.74 -13.67 -7.86
CA LEU A 186 7.02 -14.03 -7.27
C LEU A 186 6.92 -14.03 -5.75
N LEU A 187 7.47 -15.07 -5.14
CA LEU A 187 7.59 -15.11 -3.68
C LEU A 187 8.83 -14.33 -3.26
N PRO A 188 8.77 -13.47 -2.25
CA PRO A 188 9.98 -12.97 -1.61
C PRO A 188 10.84 -14.10 -1.03
N LYS A 189 12.16 -13.91 -1.05
CA LYS A 189 13.13 -14.93 -0.65
C LYS A 189 13.20 -15.18 0.86
N TYR A 190 12.92 -14.15 1.64
CA TYR A 190 13.24 -14.10 3.07
C TYR A 190 12.00 -14.27 3.96
N ASP A 191 12.27 -14.46 5.25
CA ASP A 191 11.33 -14.93 6.27
C ASP A 191 10.86 -16.35 5.93
N GLU A 192 11.70 -17.34 6.27
CA GLU A 192 11.56 -18.75 5.85
C GLU A 192 10.13 -19.27 6.01
N GLY A 193 9.54 -19.71 4.89
CA GLY A 193 8.17 -20.22 4.81
C GLY A 193 7.06 -19.16 4.85
N LEU A 194 7.39 -17.88 5.09
CA LEU A 194 6.42 -16.79 5.24
C LEU A 194 6.42 -15.85 4.03
N HIS A 195 7.57 -15.60 3.40
CA HIS A 195 7.69 -14.87 2.13
C HIS A 195 7.05 -13.47 2.16
N ARG A 196 7.29 -12.69 3.23
CA ARG A 196 6.62 -11.38 3.46
C ARG A 196 7.50 -10.19 3.16
N ARG A 197 8.81 -10.29 3.38
CA ARG A 197 9.75 -9.17 3.25
C ARG A 197 9.79 -8.56 1.85
N ARG A 198 9.37 -7.30 1.72
CA ARG A 198 9.50 -6.51 0.47
C ARG A 198 10.73 -5.62 0.44
N TYR A 199 11.27 -5.27 1.60
CA TYR A 199 12.45 -4.41 1.72
C TYR A 199 13.66 -5.13 2.35
N LEU A 200 14.82 -4.96 1.71
CA LEU A 200 16.13 -5.43 2.18
C LEU A 200 17.08 -4.23 2.29
N PRO A 201 17.67 -3.95 3.46
CA PRO A 201 18.50 -2.77 3.62
C PRO A 201 19.88 -2.88 2.92
N ALA A 202 20.41 -4.07 2.67
CA ALA A 202 21.78 -4.22 2.18
C ALA A 202 21.99 -5.46 1.29
N ARG A 203 20.97 -5.88 0.54
CA ARG A 203 21.02 -7.05 -0.35
C ARG A 203 20.04 -6.90 -1.50
N GLU A 204 20.39 -7.43 -2.67
CA GLU A 204 19.54 -7.27 -3.85
C GLU A 204 18.62 -8.46 -4.22
N ASP A 205 18.78 -9.60 -3.55
CA ASP A 205 18.13 -10.88 -3.91
C ASP A 205 16.74 -11.03 -3.26
N ILE A 206 15.86 -10.07 -3.54
CA ILE A 206 14.53 -9.96 -2.91
C ILE A 206 13.60 -11.14 -3.25
N TRP A 207 13.68 -11.68 -4.47
CA TRP A 207 12.80 -12.75 -4.94
C TRP A 207 13.41 -14.13 -4.69
N ALA A 208 12.58 -15.09 -4.30
CA ALA A 208 12.95 -16.48 -4.20
C ALA A 208 13.23 -17.07 -5.60
N PRO A 209 14.11 -18.07 -5.71
CA PRO A 209 14.31 -18.78 -6.97
C PRO A 209 13.00 -19.40 -7.48
N TYR A 210 12.77 -19.34 -8.79
CA TYR A 210 11.53 -19.82 -9.42
C TYR A 210 11.82 -20.58 -10.73
N GLU A 211 10.80 -21.24 -11.27
CA GLU A 211 10.91 -21.97 -12.54
C GLU A 211 10.42 -21.13 -13.72
N ILE A 212 11.25 -21.06 -14.75
CA ILE A 212 10.87 -20.61 -16.09
C ILE A 212 10.61 -21.86 -16.94
N PRO A 213 9.40 -22.04 -17.50
CA PRO A 213 9.07 -23.22 -18.30
C PRO A 213 9.80 -23.20 -19.65
N GLN A 214 9.88 -24.38 -20.28
CA GLN A 214 10.24 -24.49 -21.68
C GLN A 214 9.21 -23.77 -22.55
N GLY A 215 9.67 -23.10 -23.61
CA GLY A 215 8.82 -22.42 -24.58
C GLY A 215 9.05 -20.91 -24.60
N THR A 216 8.08 -20.17 -25.12
CA THR A 216 8.17 -18.72 -25.28
C THR A 216 7.27 -18.00 -24.29
N ALA A 217 7.83 -17.02 -23.58
CA ALA A 217 7.09 -16.04 -22.80
C ALA A 217 7.27 -14.65 -23.44
N SER A 218 6.24 -13.82 -23.38
CA SER A 218 6.23 -12.50 -24.02
C SER A 218 5.85 -11.42 -23.02
N VAL A 219 6.54 -10.29 -23.09
CA VAL A 219 6.17 -9.08 -22.37
C VAL A 219 6.29 -7.86 -23.28
N GLU A 220 5.32 -6.97 -23.20
CA GLU A 220 5.27 -5.72 -23.94
C GLU A 220 5.36 -4.55 -22.97
N TYR A 221 6.36 -3.69 -23.17
CA TYR A 221 6.55 -2.47 -22.42
C TYR A 221 6.11 -1.28 -23.25
N GLN A 222 5.20 -0.49 -22.74
CA GLN A 222 4.94 0.86 -23.23
C GLN A 222 5.84 1.81 -22.44
N VAL A 223 6.88 2.32 -23.11
CA VAL A 223 7.82 3.29 -22.57
C VAL A 223 7.41 4.66 -23.09
N GLN A 224 6.82 5.47 -22.23
CA GLN A 224 6.20 6.74 -22.59
C GLN A 224 6.81 7.91 -21.84
N PHE A 225 6.81 9.05 -22.51
CA PHE A 225 7.14 10.33 -21.92
C PHE A 225 5.85 11.07 -21.61
N VAL A 226 5.67 11.45 -20.35
CA VAL A 226 4.43 12.09 -19.88
C VAL A 226 4.72 13.41 -19.20
N ASP A 227 3.76 14.32 -19.25
CA ASP A 227 3.76 15.53 -18.45
C ASP A 227 3.27 15.18 -17.04
N PHE A 228 4.18 15.16 -16.08
CA PHE A 228 3.91 14.83 -14.68
C PHE A 228 2.83 15.73 -14.07
N LYS A 229 2.81 17.01 -14.44
CA LYS A 229 1.80 17.94 -13.95
C LYS A 229 0.42 17.55 -14.50
N SER A 230 0.32 17.16 -15.77
CA SER A 230 -0.97 16.74 -16.32
C SER A 230 -1.57 15.51 -15.62
N GLU A 231 -0.72 14.64 -15.05
CA GLU A 231 -1.11 13.39 -14.39
C GLU A 231 -1.41 13.58 -12.89
N PHE A 232 -0.65 14.44 -12.20
CA PHE A 232 -0.69 14.55 -10.73
C PHE A 232 -0.79 16.00 -10.20
N ASP A 233 -1.29 16.96 -10.98
CA ASP A 233 -1.54 18.32 -10.48
C ASP A 233 -2.72 18.32 -9.51
N PRO A 234 -2.50 18.61 -8.21
CA PRO A 234 -3.60 18.69 -7.24
C PRO A 234 -4.51 19.90 -7.48
N GLY A 235 -4.17 20.76 -8.45
CA GLY A 235 -4.85 22.02 -8.73
C GLY A 235 -4.44 23.13 -7.76
N ILE A 236 -5.23 24.20 -7.74
CA ILE A 236 -5.02 25.33 -6.85
C ILE A 236 -5.73 25.02 -5.52
N LEU A 237 -4.97 24.93 -4.43
CA LEU A 237 -5.49 24.65 -3.08
C LEU A 237 -5.18 25.79 -2.10
N PRO A 238 -5.74 27.02 -2.23
CA PRO A 238 -5.44 28.10 -1.30
C PRO A 238 -5.96 27.77 0.11
N PRO A 239 -5.24 28.15 1.20
CA PRO A 239 -3.98 28.89 1.24
C PRO A 239 -2.72 28.01 1.14
N PHE A 240 -2.86 26.73 0.81
CA PHE A 240 -1.77 25.76 0.79
C PHE A 240 -0.91 25.87 -0.48
N ASP A 241 0.36 25.50 -0.32
CA ASP A 241 1.32 25.41 -1.42
C ASP A 241 1.10 24.09 -2.17
N ALA A 242 0.49 24.18 -3.36
CA ALA A 242 0.15 23.03 -4.19
C ALA A 242 1.34 22.13 -4.51
N GLN A 243 2.56 22.67 -4.69
CA GLN A 243 3.75 21.86 -4.96
C GLN A 243 4.17 21.04 -3.74
N LYS A 244 4.01 21.59 -2.53
CA LYS A 244 4.29 20.86 -1.28
C LYS A 244 3.26 19.76 -1.04
N ILE A 245 1.98 20.03 -1.32
CA ILE A 245 0.93 19.01 -1.25
C ILE A 245 1.20 17.89 -2.25
N GLN A 246 1.50 18.22 -3.52
CA GLN A 246 1.88 17.25 -4.54
C GLN A 246 3.08 16.39 -4.10
N MET A 247 4.09 17.00 -3.47
CA MET A 247 5.25 16.27 -2.95
C MET A 247 4.83 15.27 -1.87
N ILE A 248 4.03 15.68 -0.88
CA ILE A 248 3.55 14.80 0.19
C ILE A 248 2.68 13.67 -0.39
N ALA A 249 1.77 14.01 -1.30
CA ALA A 249 0.87 13.08 -1.97
C ALA A 249 1.64 12.01 -2.78
N ASN A 250 2.69 12.41 -3.49
CA ASN A 250 3.49 11.51 -4.34
C ASN A 250 4.70 10.90 -3.63
N THR A 251 4.80 11.07 -2.31
CA THR A 251 5.83 10.42 -1.47
C THR A 251 5.18 9.84 -0.22
N VAL A 252 5.12 10.60 0.87
CA VAL A 252 4.71 10.15 2.20
C VAL A 252 3.36 9.44 2.20
N ALA A 253 2.35 10.01 1.53
CA ALA A 253 1.01 9.43 1.51
C ALA A 253 0.97 8.02 0.86
N ARG A 254 1.93 7.71 -0.02
CA ARG A 254 2.02 6.44 -0.76
C ARG A 254 2.94 5.42 -0.10
N LEU A 255 3.70 5.81 0.94
CA LEU A 255 4.73 4.96 1.53
C LEU A 255 4.18 3.70 2.20
N GLY A 256 2.92 3.75 2.65
CA GLY A 256 2.27 2.61 3.27
C GLY A 256 1.56 1.66 2.30
N VAL A 257 1.65 1.92 1.00
CA VAL A 257 1.36 0.89 -0.01
C VAL A 257 2.61 0.01 -0.15
N ILE A 258 2.58 -1.13 0.53
CA ILE A 258 3.72 -2.05 0.66
C ILE A 258 3.82 -2.97 -0.56
N ASP A 259 2.68 -3.43 -1.04
CA ASP A 259 2.52 -4.27 -2.22
C ASP A 259 1.04 -4.30 -2.60
N SER A 260 0.71 -4.90 -3.74
CA SER A 260 -0.68 -5.23 -4.02
C SER A 260 -1.27 -6.04 -2.87
N ARG A 261 -2.49 -5.69 -2.46
CA ARG A 261 -3.23 -6.25 -1.30
C ARG A 261 -2.73 -5.81 0.08
N LEU A 262 -1.69 -4.97 0.18
CA LEU A 262 -1.07 -4.58 1.45
C LEU A 262 -0.90 -3.06 1.55
N HIS A 263 -1.89 -2.40 2.14
CA HIS A 263 -1.95 -0.95 2.37
C HIS A 263 -2.05 -0.62 3.86
N GLY A 264 -1.31 0.39 4.29
CA GLY A 264 -1.46 1.05 5.59
C GLY A 264 -0.84 2.44 5.54
N GLY A 265 -0.50 2.99 6.71
CA GLY A 265 0.09 4.32 6.86
C GLY A 265 1.59 4.31 7.14
N ASN A 266 2.17 3.17 7.51
CA ASN A 266 3.59 3.05 7.83
C ASN A 266 4.43 2.65 6.61
N SER A 267 5.66 3.13 6.56
CA SER A 267 6.55 2.86 5.42
C SER A 267 6.80 1.37 5.20
N TRP A 268 6.82 0.93 3.93
CA TRP A 268 7.29 -0.39 3.50
C TRP A 268 8.71 -0.76 3.98
N ARG A 269 9.49 0.18 4.53
CA ARG A 269 10.76 -0.11 5.21
C ARG A 269 10.59 -0.73 6.59
N THR A 270 9.51 -0.39 7.29
CA THR A 270 9.31 -0.76 8.69
C THR A 270 9.04 -2.26 8.77
N PRO A 271 9.87 -3.04 9.49
CA PRO A 271 9.73 -4.49 9.51
C PRO A 271 8.57 -4.98 10.37
N TYR A 272 8.25 -4.22 11.43
CA TYR A 272 7.15 -4.47 12.35
C TYR A 272 5.97 -3.54 12.03
N GLY A 273 4.85 -4.09 11.58
CA GLY A 273 3.60 -3.35 11.38
C GLY A 273 3.61 -2.25 10.30
N PRO A 274 4.15 -2.46 9.08
CA PRO A 274 4.01 -1.48 8.00
C PRO A 274 2.53 -1.28 7.57
N ALA A 275 1.64 -2.26 7.78
CA ALA A 275 0.21 -2.06 7.60
C ALA A 275 -0.52 -2.15 8.95
N CYS A 276 -1.05 -1.00 9.38
CA CYS A 276 -1.89 -0.88 10.58
C CYS A 276 -3.35 -0.83 10.14
N LEU A 277 -4.15 -1.80 10.60
CA LEU A 277 -5.57 -1.91 10.21
C LEU A 277 -6.48 -1.00 11.06
N HIS A 278 -5.92 -0.38 12.10
CA HIS A 278 -6.53 0.67 12.95
C HIS A 278 -6.25 2.09 12.45
N GLU A 279 -6.11 2.26 11.13
CA GLU A 279 -5.96 3.56 10.50
C GLU A 279 -7.17 3.79 9.58
N GLN A 280 -8.14 4.56 10.04
CA GLN A 280 -9.38 4.84 9.31
C GLN A 280 -9.22 5.78 8.11
N TYR A 281 -8.07 6.42 7.96
CA TYR A 281 -7.84 7.48 6.97
C TYR A 281 -7.17 6.97 5.68
N ILE A 282 -6.92 5.66 5.56
CA ILE A 282 -6.17 5.10 4.42
C ILE A 282 -6.95 5.32 3.11
N ALA A 283 -8.26 5.10 3.09
CA ALA A 283 -9.09 5.44 1.92
C ALA A 283 -8.93 6.92 1.52
N GLN A 284 -8.97 7.83 2.49
CA GLN A 284 -8.89 9.27 2.26
C GLN A 284 -7.53 9.73 1.72
N LEU A 285 -6.43 9.00 1.97
CA LEU A 285 -5.13 9.34 1.38
C LEU A 285 -5.23 9.38 -0.15
N GLY A 286 -6.05 8.50 -0.74
CA GLY A 286 -6.32 8.47 -2.18
C GLY A 286 -6.94 9.76 -2.71
N LEU A 287 -7.72 10.51 -1.93
CA LEU A 287 -8.28 11.81 -2.34
C LEU A 287 -7.20 12.86 -2.59
N ILE A 288 -6.16 12.87 -1.75
CA ILE A 288 -5.04 13.82 -1.89
C ILE A 288 -4.13 13.39 -3.04
N MET A 289 -4.00 12.07 -3.27
CA MET A 289 -3.24 11.53 -4.40
C MET A 289 -3.93 11.72 -5.75
N GLN A 290 -5.26 11.69 -5.77
CA GLN A 290 -6.10 11.68 -6.97
C GLN A 290 -5.72 10.57 -7.96
N ASP A 291 -5.42 9.38 -7.43
CA ASP A 291 -4.88 8.27 -8.21
C ASP A 291 -5.85 7.08 -8.23
N THR A 292 -6.40 6.79 -9.40
CA THR A 292 -7.32 5.65 -9.59
C THR A 292 -6.64 4.30 -9.34
N ASN A 293 -5.33 4.18 -9.59
CA ASN A 293 -4.60 2.95 -9.29
C ASN A 293 -4.57 2.69 -7.78
N TYR A 294 -4.47 3.74 -6.97
CA TYR A 294 -4.53 3.64 -5.52
C TYR A 294 -5.89 3.11 -5.07
N PHE A 295 -7.00 3.68 -5.55
CA PHE A 295 -8.34 3.24 -5.18
C PHE A 295 -8.60 1.79 -5.57
N ASN A 296 -8.23 1.40 -6.79
CA ASN A 296 -8.41 0.04 -7.29
C ASN A 296 -7.62 -0.98 -6.47
N ASP A 297 -6.34 -0.69 -6.18
CA ASP A 297 -5.52 -1.61 -5.41
C ASP A 297 -5.90 -1.63 -3.92
N TYR A 298 -6.38 -0.51 -3.37
CA TYR A 298 -6.89 -0.47 -2.00
C TYR A 298 -8.18 -1.30 -1.85
N ALA A 299 -9.04 -1.35 -2.87
CA ALA A 299 -10.19 -2.26 -2.89
C ALA A 299 -9.73 -3.73 -2.79
N HIS A 300 -8.65 -4.10 -3.49
CA HIS A 300 -8.03 -5.43 -3.38
C HIS A 300 -7.38 -5.68 -2.01
N ALA A 301 -6.82 -4.66 -1.36
CA ALA A 301 -6.32 -4.77 0.00
C ALA A 301 -7.45 -5.02 1.00
N LEU A 302 -8.58 -4.31 0.88
CA LEU A 302 -9.75 -4.52 1.73
C LEU A 302 -10.41 -5.89 1.48
N ASP A 303 -10.43 -6.39 0.24
CA ASP A 303 -10.80 -7.79 -0.05
C ASP A 303 -9.88 -8.77 0.68
N PHE A 304 -8.56 -8.55 0.62
CA PHE A 304 -7.60 -9.40 1.31
C PHE A 304 -7.76 -9.34 2.84
N TYR A 305 -8.08 -8.17 3.41
CA TYR A 305 -8.30 -8.01 4.85
C TYR A 305 -9.61 -8.66 5.28
N ARG A 306 -10.67 -8.52 4.48
CA ARG A 306 -11.93 -9.25 4.66
C ARG A 306 -11.70 -10.74 4.85
N ASP A 307 -10.88 -11.31 3.98
CA ASP A 307 -10.71 -12.76 3.85
C ASP A 307 -9.69 -13.34 4.85
N HIS A 308 -8.81 -12.50 5.41
CA HIS A 308 -7.66 -12.98 6.19
C HIS A 308 -7.41 -12.28 7.53
N ALA A 309 -7.89 -11.05 7.73
CA ALA A 309 -7.66 -10.29 8.96
C ALA A 309 -8.87 -10.30 9.92
N ILE A 310 -10.06 -10.60 9.43
CA ILE A 310 -11.29 -10.65 10.24
C ILE A 310 -11.48 -12.05 10.81
N MET A 311 -11.52 -12.12 12.13
CA MET A 311 -11.72 -13.35 12.88
C MET A 311 -13.17 -13.85 12.76
N PRO A 312 -13.45 -15.15 12.95
CA PRO A 312 -14.80 -15.70 12.82
C PRO A 312 -15.87 -15.03 13.71
N ASP A 313 -15.45 -14.46 14.85
CA ASP A 313 -16.33 -13.75 15.79
C ASP A 313 -16.61 -12.29 15.39
N GLY A 314 -15.92 -11.77 14.36
CA GLY A 314 -16.03 -10.41 13.85
C GLY A 314 -14.92 -9.46 14.32
N ARG A 315 -13.98 -9.89 15.18
CA ARG A 315 -12.84 -9.05 15.56
C ARG A 315 -11.88 -8.87 14.39
N VAL A 316 -11.40 -7.64 14.16
CA VAL A 316 -10.42 -7.34 13.12
C VAL A 316 -9.03 -7.31 13.75
N LYS A 317 -8.09 -8.10 13.22
CA LYS A 317 -6.68 -8.05 13.66
C LYS A 317 -6.08 -6.67 13.37
N SER A 318 -5.21 -6.21 14.25
CA SER A 318 -4.77 -4.82 14.25
C SER A 318 -3.61 -4.49 13.31
N ARG A 319 -2.80 -5.47 12.91
CA ARG A 319 -1.58 -5.21 12.11
C ARG A 319 -1.22 -6.34 11.17
N TRP A 320 -0.42 -6.00 10.17
CA TRP A 320 0.32 -6.90 9.29
C TRP A 320 1.82 -6.56 9.27
N ALA A 321 2.71 -7.56 9.27
CA ALA A 321 4.16 -7.35 9.30
C ALA A 321 5.03 -8.37 8.55
N TYR A 322 6.27 -7.97 8.24
CA TYR A 322 7.31 -8.90 7.78
C TYR A 322 7.74 -9.83 8.90
N THR A 323 7.98 -9.28 10.10
CA THR A 323 8.36 -10.02 11.30
C THR A 323 7.29 -9.94 12.37
N CYS A 324 7.13 -11.03 13.14
CA CYS A 324 6.17 -11.10 14.24
C CYS A 324 6.77 -10.65 15.58
N GLU A 325 7.85 -9.86 15.58
CA GLU A 325 8.54 -9.43 16.80
C GLU A 325 7.65 -8.56 17.70
N ASP A 326 6.68 -7.88 17.08
CA ASP A 326 5.70 -7.04 17.74
C ASP A 326 4.42 -7.80 18.14
N ALA A 327 4.33 -9.08 17.81
CA ALA A 327 3.12 -9.84 17.98
C ALA A 327 2.93 -10.32 19.41
N MET A 328 1.69 -10.20 19.89
CA MET A 328 1.19 -11.00 21.00
C MET A 328 1.46 -12.47 20.69
N PRO A 329 2.00 -13.24 21.65
CA PRO A 329 2.37 -14.64 21.43
C PRO A 329 1.23 -15.45 20.79
N ALA A 330 1.58 -16.22 19.76
CA ALA A 330 0.66 -17.09 19.01
C ALA A 330 -0.49 -16.39 18.23
N THR A 331 -0.42 -15.08 18.01
CA THR A 331 -1.45 -14.37 17.21
C THR A 331 -1.03 -14.07 15.77
N CYS A 332 0.28 -14.04 15.50
CA CYS A 332 0.82 -13.83 14.15
C CYS A 332 0.60 -15.07 13.29
N ASP A 333 -0.12 -14.92 12.19
CA ASP A 333 -0.35 -16.00 11.24
C ASP A 333 0.71 -16.05 10.13
N SER A 334 0.58 -17.06 9.25
CA SER A 334 1.50 -17.26 8.13
C SER A 334 1.44 -16.13 7.09
N LEU A 335 0.31 -15.40 7.00
CA LEU A 335 0.16 -14.28 6.09
C LEU A 335 0.80 -13.01 6.66
N GLY A 336 0.96 -12.91 7.98
CA GLY A 336 1.56 -11.77 8.67
C GLY A 336 0.59 -10.96 9.51
N PHE A 337 -0.70 -11.32 9.58
CA PHE A 337 -1.65 -10.61 10.43
C PHE A 337 -1.53 -11.05 11.89
N TYR A 338 -1.55 -10.09 12.80
CA TYR A 338 -1.31 -10.34 14.22
C TYR A 338 -2.04 -9.36 15.13
N GLU A 339 -2.05 -9.69 16.43
CA GLU A 339 -2.45 -8.77 17.50
C GLU A 339 -1.23 -8.22 18.18
N ALA A 340 -1.21 -6.93 18.46
CA ALA A 340 -0.04 -6.33 19.06
C ALA A 340 0.21 -6.83 20.49
N GLN A 341 1.47 -7.00 20.87
CA GLN A 341 1.85 -7.55 22.18
C GLN A 341 1.36 -6.72 23.37
N TRP A 342 1.09 -5.44 23.14
CA TRP A 342 0.60 -4.49 24.13
C TRP A 342 -0.92 -4.42 24.25
N GLY A 343 -1.69 -5.19 23.49
CA GLY A 343 -3.15 -5.26 23.70
C GLY A 343 -3.95 -5.49 22.43
N TYR A 344 -5.26 -5.64 22.62
CA TYR A 344 -6.21 -5.82 21.54
C TYR A 344 -6.72 -4.45 21.08
N LEU A 345 -6.20 -3.99 19.94
CA LEU A 345 -6.52 -2.67 19.40
C LEU A 345 -7.85 -2.72 18.63
N LEU A 346 -8.93 -2.42 19.35
CA LEU A 346 -10.30 -2.60 18.87
C LEU A 346 -10.80 -1.45 17.98
N ASP A 347 -10.00 -0.39 17.81
CA ASP A 347 -10.20 0.61 16.75
C ASP A 347 -10.09 0.01 15.34
N SER A 348 -9.39 -1.10 15.15
CA SER A 348 -9.32 -1.83 13.87
C SER A 348 -10.70 -2.25 13.32
N ASN A 349 -11.67 -2.52 14.22
CA ASN A 349 -13.03 -2.90 13.85
C ASN A 349 -13.78 -1.78 13.11
N PRO A 350 -14.00 -0.59 13.71
CA PRO A 350 -14.68 0.50 13.04
C PRO A 350 -13.86 1.07 11.88
N ASP A 351 -12.53 1.05 11.97
CA ASP A 351 -11.66 1.61 10.93
C ASP A 351 -11.72 0.83 9.61
N TYR A 352 -11.83 -0.50 9.67
CA TYR A 352 -12.08 -1.31 8.48
C TYR A 352 -13.39 -0.89 7.79
N VAL A 353 -14.46 -0.69 8.57
CA VAL A 353 -15.79 -0.32 8.05
C VAL A 353 -15.77 1.09 7.47
N THR A 354 -15.11 2.04 8.15
CA THR A 354 -14.91 3.41 7.65
C THR A 354 -14.16 3.40 6.32
N ASN A 355 -13.03 2.69 6.22
CA ASN A 355 -12.26 2.62 4.97
C ASN A 355 -13.07 1.99 3.83
N VAL A 356 -13.88 0.96 4.09
CA VAL A 356 -14.76 0.37 3.06
C VAL A 356 -15.80 1.40 2.58
N ALA A 357 -16.46 2.08 3.52
CA ALA A 357 -17.49 3.06 3.21
C ALA A 357 -16.94 4.24 2.41
N GLU A 358 -15.81 4.81 2.85
CA GLU A 358 -15.20 5.95 2.18
C GLU A 358 -14.63 5.58 0.81
N LEU A 359 -14.00 4.40 0.67
CA LEU A 359 -13.55 3.95 -0.65
C LEU A 359 -14.73 3.77 -1.61
N PHE A 360 -15.87 3.29 -1.12
CA PHE A 360 -17.08 3.23 -1.92
C PHE A 360 -17.56 4.63 -2.33
N ASP A 361 -17.55 5.62 -1.44
CA ASP A 361 -17.91 7.01 -1.80
C ASP A 361 -17.03 7.57 -2.93
N PHE A 362 -15.77 7.14 -3.02
CA PHE A 362 -14.83 7.60 -4.05
C PHE A 362 -14.97 6.84 -5.38
N THR A 363 -15.34 5.56 -5.33
CA THR A 363 -15.33 4.67 -6.51
C THR A 363 -16.72 4.43 -7.10
N GLY A 364 -17.77 4.48 -6.28
CA GLY A 364 -19.13 4.11 -6.65
C GLY A 364 -19.29 2.62 -6.98
N ASP A 365 -18.31 1.75 -6.68
CA ASP A 365 -18.38 0.32 -7.02
C ASP A 365 -19.33 -0.44 -6.08
N ARG A 366 -20.60 -0.47 -6.47
CA ARG A 366 -21.65 -1.16 -5.73
C ARG A 366 -21.48 -2.68 -5.72
N ALA A 367 -20.85 -3.26 -6.74
CA ALA A 367 -20.65 -4.71 -6.82
C ALA A 367 -19.57 -5.15 -5.82
N TRP A 368 -18.46 -4.41 -5.75
CA TRP A 368 -17.44 -4.60 -4.72
C TRP A 368 -18.01 -4.37 -3.32
N LEU A 369 -18.76 -3.28 -3.10
CA LEU A 369 -19.38 -2.97 -1.80
C LEU A 369 -20.28 -4.13 -1.30
N GLN A 370 -21.07 -4.73 -2.19
CA GLN A 370 -21.91 -5.87 -1.84
C GLN A 370 -21.11 -7.07 -1.31
N GLY A 371 -19.88 -7.27 -1.83
CA GLY A 371 -18.94 -8.28 -1.37
C GLY A 371 -18.30 -7.97 -0.01
N GLN A 372 -18.38 -6.72 0.48
CA GLN A 372 -17.87 -6.31 1.79
C GLN A 372 -18.91 -6.39 2.91
N LYS A 373 -20.20 -6.40 2.57
CA LYS A 373 -21.30 -6.19 3.54
C LYS A 373 -21.21 -7.10 4.76
N THR A 374 -21.19 -8.41 4.55
CA THR A 374 -21.19 -9.40 5.65
C THR A 374 -20.00 -9.20 6.60
N ALA A 375 -18.85 -8.78 6.09
CA ALA A 375 -17.66 -8.57 6.90
C ALA A 375 -17.75 -7.28 7.72
N CYS A 376 -18.23 -6.19 7.12
CA CYS A 376 -18.46 -4.94 7.82
C CYS A 376 -19.51 -5.10 8.93
N GLU A 377 -20.59 -5.84 8.66
CA GLU A 377 -21.60 -6.16 9.66
C GLU A 377 -21.04 -6.95 10.83
N LYS A 378 -20.20 -7.97 10.57
CA LYS A 378 -19.54 -8.73 11.63
C LYS A 378 -18.60 -7.85 12.46
N ALA A 379 -17.86 -6.95 11.81
CA ALA A 379 -16.95 -6.02 12.49
C ALA A 379 -17.70 -5.07 13.43
N LEU A 380 -18.84 -4.52 13.00
CA LEU A 380 -19.71 -3.69 13.83
C LEU A 380 -20.37 -4.49 14.95
N ASP A 381 -20.97 -5.65 14.64
CA ASP A 381 -21.65 -6.50 15.62
C ASP A 381 -20.71 -7.05 16.70
N TYR A 382 -19.42 -7.23 16.39
CA TYR A 382 -18.43 -7.57 17.39
C TYR A 382 -18.36 -6.52 18.49
N LEU A 383 -18.24 -5.24 18.14
CA LEU A 383 -18.19 -4.15 19.12
C LEU A 383 -19.53 -3.91 19.78
N LEU A 384 -20.64 -3.90 19.03
CA LEU A 384 -21.96 -3.62 19.59
C LEU A 384 -22.42 -4.63 20.64
N ARG A 385 -21.91 -5.87 20.62
CA ARG A 385 -22.17 -6.88 21.66
C ARG A 385 -21.37 -6.66 22.95
N ARG A 386 -20.45 -5.69 22.94
CA ARG A 386 -19.57 -5.42 24.09
C ARG A 386 -20.12 -4.40 25.06
N ASP A 387 -21.17 -3.64 24.68
CA ASP A 387 -22.05 -2.83 25.56
C ASP A 387 -22.67 -3.73 26.65
N PHE A 388 -21.86 -4.05 27.67
CA PHE A 388 -22.16 -5.12 28.63
C PHE A 388 -23.10 -4.64 29.73
N ASP A 389 -23.00 -3.36 30.10
CA ASP A 389 -23.87 -2.74 31.08
C ASP A 389 -25.11 -2.04 30.46
N GLY A 390 -25.16 -1.94 29.13
CA GLY A 390 -26.32 -1.45 28.40
C GLY A 390 -26.46 0.07 28.43
N ASP A 391 -25.39 0.80 28.76
CA ASP A 391 -25.41 2.25 28.88
C ASP A 391 -25.28 2.97 27.50
N GLY A 392 -24.95 2.20 26.45
CA GLY A 392 -24.81 2.68 25.07
C GLY A 392 -23.38 3.00 24.65
N LEU A 393 -22.39 2.89 25.54
CA LEU A 393 -20.97 2.85 25.21
C LEU A 393 -20.52 1.40 25.07
N VAL A 394 -19.43 1.18 24.33
CA VAL A 394 -18.81 -0.15 24.22
C VAL A 394 -17.51 -0.21 25.03
N GLU A 395 -17.30 -1.34 25.68
CA GLU A 395 -16.20 -1.58 26.60
C GLU A 395 -15.11 -2.43 25.94
N MET A 396 -13.86 -2.06 26.17
CA MET A 396 -12.68 -2.70 25.60
C MET A 396 -12.27 -3.93 26.39
N MET A 397 -11.29 -4.68 25.87
CA MET A 397 -10.86 -5.97 26.45
C MET A 397 -10.16 -5.84 27.81
N THR A 398 -9.60 -4.67 28.08
CA THR A 398 -8.82 -4.41 29.29
C THR A 398 -9.66 -3.62 30.27
N ASP A 399 -9.76 -4.06 31.52
CA ASP A 399 -10.61 -3.40 32.54
C ASP A 399 -9.96 -2.15 33.16
N ASP A 400 -8.62 -2.10 33.25
CA ASP A 400 -7.87 -1.07 33.98
C ASP A 400 -6.50 -0.85 33.32
N HIS A 401 -6.08 0.42 33.18
CA HIS A 401 -4.79 0.82 32.61
C HIS A 401 -3.56 0.14 33.25
N ARG A 402 -3.62 -0.20 34.55
CA ARG A 402 -2.54 -0.88 35.30
C ARG A 402 -2.22 -2.27 34.77
N ALA A 403 -3.10 -2.87 33.96
CA ALA A 403 -2.81 -4.11 33.25
C ALA A 403 -1.69 -3.94 32.20
N ALA A 404 -1.29 -2.71 31.89
CA ALA A 404 -0.30 -2.39 30.88
C ALA A 404 -0.65 -2.97 29.51
N LYS A 405 -1.95 -2.94 29.19
CA LYS A 405 -2.50 -3.34 27.90
C LYS A 405 -3.41 -2.25 27.35
N GLY A 406 -3.09 -1.72 26.18
CA GLY A 406 -3.87 -0.70 25.49
C GLY A 406 -5.01 -1.29 24.66
N SER A 407 -6.04 -0.49 24.45
CA SER A 407 -7.20 -0.86 23.64
C SER A 407 -7.27 -0.15 22.28
N ASP A 408 -6.47 0.91 22.09
CA ASP A 408 -6.35 1.64 20.83
C ASP A 408 -4.89 1.92 20.47
N TRP A 409 -4.66 2.46 19.28
CA TRP A 409 -3.31 2.69 18.77
C TRP A 409 -2.61 3.94 19.31
N ILE A 410 -3.31 4.92 19.91
CA ILE A 410 -2.77 6.27 20.17
C ILE A 410 -1.59 6.18 21.15
N ASP A 411 -0.38 6.21 20.58
CA ASP A 411 0.91 5.96 21.25
C ASP A 411 0.93 4.71 22.16
N VAL A 412 -0.07 3.84 21.99
CA VAL A 412 -0.31 2.67 22.85
C VAL A 412 -0.24 3.04 24.32
N ILE A 413 -0.85 4.17 24.68
CA ILE A 413 -1.12 4.42 26.09
C ILE A 413 -2.12 3.37 26.58
N TRP A 414 -2.06 2.98 27.85
CA TRP A 414 -2.86 1.87 28.38
C TRP A 414 -4.34 2.24 28.57
N ALA A 415 -4.95 2.89 27.58
CA ALA A 415 -6.36 3.18 27.53
C ALA A 415 -7.16 1.88 27.60
N ALA A 416 -8.19 1.88 28.44
CA ALA A 416 -8.90 0.66 28.83
C ALA A 416 -10.41 0.90 28.92
N HIS A 417 -11.14 -0.19 29.07
CA HIS A 417 -12.57 -0.29 29.35
C HIS A 417 -13.42 0.64 28.47
N GLU A 418 -13.99 1.73 28.98
CA GLU A 418 -14.74 2.66 28.13
C GLU A 418 -13.78 3.66 27.47
N ASN A 419 -13.53 3.47 26.18
CA ASN A 419 -12.58 4.26 25.42
C ASN A 419 -13.30 5.25 24.48
N ALA A 420 -13.10 6.55 24.72
CA ALA A 420 -13.72 7.62 23.95
C ALA A 420 -13.25 7.69 22.49
N PHE A 421 -12.02 7.28 22.19
CA PHE A 421 -11.53 7.25 20.81
C PHE A 421 -12.26 6.19 19.98
N ILE A 422 -12.37 4.98 20.52
CA ILE A 422 -13.02 3.85 19.83
C ILE A 422 -14.52 4.06 19.72
N ASN A 423 -15.17 4.58 20.77
CA ASN A 423 -16.59 4.90 20.71
C ASN A 423 -16.89 6.00 19.67
N ALA A 424 -16.04 7.02 19.54
CA ALA A 424 -16.18 8.03 18.49
C ALA A 424 -16.02 7.43 17.08
N LYS A 425 -15.04 6.55 16.87
CA LYS A 425 -14.84 5.82 15.61
C LYS A 425 -16.03 4.90 15.29
N LEU A 426 -16.54 4.18 16.29
CA LEU A 426 -17.72 3.32 16.14
C LEU A 426 -18.95 4.13 15.74
N TYR A 427 -19.21 5.28 16.36
CA TYR A 427 -20.30 6.17 15.96
C TYR A 427 -20.19 6.57 14.48
N TYR A 428 -18.98 6.94 14.03
CA TYR A 428 -18.75 7.32 12.66
C TYR A 428 -19.00 6.16 11.68
N ALA A 429 -18.44 4.99 11.98
CA ALA A 429 -18.64 3.77 11.20
C ALA A 429 -20.11 3.35 11.14
N LEU A 430 -20.86 3.40 12.26
CA LEU A 430 -22.30 3.12 12.29
C LEU A 430 -23.10 4.09 11.43
N THR A 431 -22.73 5.38 11.45
CA THR A 431 -23.40 6.40 10.64
C THR A 431 -23.22 6.13 9.16
N LEU A 432 -21.96 6.01 8.70
CA LEU A 432 -21.63 5.69 7.31
C LEU A 432 -22.28 4.38 6.85
N TRP A 433 -22.14 3.33 7.66
CA TRP A 433 -22.61 2.01 7.29
C TRP A 433 -24.13 1.91 7.28
N SER A 434 -24.85 2.68 8.11
CA SER A 434 -26.31 2.72 8.06
C SER A 434 -26.86 3.24 6.72
N ASP A 435 -26.17 4.21 6.11
CA ASP A 435 -26.55 4.74 4.80
C ASP A 435 -26.24 3.72 3.69
N ILE A 436 -25.13 2.97 3.84
CA ILE A 436 -24.80 1.82 2.97
C ILE A 436 -25.84 0.71 3.08
N GLU A 437 -26.29 0.35 4.28
CA GLU A 437 -27.34 -0.65 4.47
C GLU A 437 -28.63 -0.25 3.76
N GLN A 438 -29.04 1.01 3.89
CA GLN A 438 -30.18 1.54 3.16
C GLN A 438 -29.97 1.49 1.65
N LEU A 439 -28.77 1.86 1.15
CA LEU A 439 -28.42 1.82 -0.27
C LEU A 439 -28.43 0.38 -0.84
N LEU A 440 -28.06 -0.60 -0.03
CA LEU A 440 -28.11 -2.03 -0.37
C LEU A 440 -29.52 -2.64 -0.17
N GLY A 441 -30.47 -1.87 0.36
CA GLY A 441 -31.88 -2.25 0.50
C GLY A 441 -32.23 -2.94 1.83
N ASP A 442 -31.33 -2.92 2.81
CA ASP A 442 -31.52 -3.51 4.14
C ASP A 442 -31.95 -2.45 5.17
N GLN A 443 -33.17 -1.92 4.97
CA GLN A 443 -33.73 -0.87 5.84
C GLN A 443 -33.77 -1.26 7.34
N PRO A 444 -34.16 -2.49 7.73
CA PRO A 444 -34.16 -2.87 9.15
C PRO A 444 -32.77 -2.78 9.78
N ARG A 445 -31.73 -3.17 9.05
CA ARG A 445 -30.35 -3.08 9.53
C ARG A 445 -29.87 -1.63 9.62
N ALA A 446 -30.17 -0.83 8.61
CA ALA A 446 -29.89 0.61 8.62
C ALA A 446 -30.49 1.30 9.85
N ASP A 447 -31.77 1.04 10.13
CA ASP A 447 -32.48 1.63 11.28
C ASP A 447 -31.89 1.18 12.62
N SER A 448 -31.50 -0.11 12.72
CA SER A 448 -30.81 -0.65 13.89
C SER A 448 -29.49 0.07 14.17
N TYR A 449 -28.65 0.28 13.15
CA TYR A 449 -27.38 0.99 13.32
C TYR A 449 -27.58 2.47 13.66
N ARG A 450 -28.57 3.15 13.06
CA ARG A 450 -28.91 4.54 13.42
C ARG A 450 -29.37 4.67 14.87
N ALA A 451 -30.17 3.72 15.35
CA ALA A 451 -30.59 3.69 16.74
C ALA A 451 -29.40 3.50 17.69
N LYS A 452 -28.49 2.57 17.37
CA LYS A 452 -27.25 2.37 18.15
C LYS A 452 -26.32 3.58 18.12
N ALA A 453 -26.12 4.21 16.96
CA ALA A 453 -25.34 5.44 16.85
C ALA A 453 -25.94 6.58 17.69
N SER A 454 -27.27 6.71 17.71
CA SER A 454 -27.97 7.72 18.51
C SER A 454 -27.80 7.50 20.02
N LEU A 455 -27.90 6.25 20.47
CA LEU A 455 -27.66 5.89 21.88
C LEU A 455 -26.21 6.18 22.29
N LEU A 456 -25.25 5.73 21.48
CA LEU A 456 -23.82 5.96 21.70
C LEU A 456 -23.52 7.46 21.77
N LYS A 457 -24.03 8.24 20.82
CA LYS A 457 -23.87 9.71 20.82
C LYS A 457 -24.39 10.34 22.11
N ALA A 458 -25.58 9.95 22.56
CA ALA A 458 -26.15 10.47 23.79
C ALA A 458 -25.27 10.11 25.01
N ALA A 459 -24.81 8.86 25.09
CA ALA A 459 -23.95 8.37 26.16
C ALA A 459 -22.58 9.08 26.20
N TYR A 460 -21.93 9.18 25.04
CA TYR A 460 -20.64 9.84 24.87
C TYR A 460 -20.63 11.27 25.42
N ASN A 461 -21.71 12.01 25.18
CA ASN A 461 -21.85 13.41 25.55
C ASN A 461 -22.30 13.65 27.00
N ARG A 462 -22.61 12.59 27.77
CA ARG A 462 -22.84 12.72 29.21
C ARG A 462 -21.57 13.24 29.90
N SER A 463 -21.73 13.85 31.08
CA SER A 463 -20.59 14.28 31.86
C SER A 463 -19.81 13.07 32.38
N THR A 464 -18.55 13.25 32.78
CA THR A 464 -17.78 12.21 33.46
C THR A 464 -18.44 11.72 34.75
N ASP A 465 -19.23 12.56 35.42
CA ASP A 465 -19.99 12.18 36.62
C ASP A 465 -21.23 11.33 36.28
N ASP A 466 -21.74 11.42 35.04
CA ASP A 466 -22.93 10.72 34.55
C ASP A 466 -22.60 9.53 33.63
N GLY A 467 -21.36 9.03 33.67
CA GLY A 467 -20.91 7.89 32.86
C GLY A 467 -20.36 8.24 31.47
N GLY A 468 -20.49 9.49 30.99
CA GLY A 468 -19.96 9.89 29.68
C GLY A 468 -18.49 10.33 29.71
N PHE A 469 -18.05 10.97 28.63
CA PHE A 469 -16.65 11.39 28.46
C PHE A 469 -16.43 12.89 28.60
N TRP A 470 -17.48 13.72 28.65
CA TRP A 470 -17.32 15.17 28.72
C TRP A 470 -16.90 15.62 30.12
N SER A 471 -15.75 16.29 30.25
CA SER A 471 -15.30 16.94 31.48
C SER A 471 -15.82 18.38 31.54
N PRO A 472 -16.83 18.71 32.38
CA PRO A 472 -17.38 20.06 32.44
C PRO A 472 -16.38 21.10 32.98
N SER A 473 -15.48 20.68 33.87
CA SER A 473 -14.46 21.54 34.46
C SER A 473 -13.39 21.95 33.45
N HIS A 474 -12.95 21.00 32.63
CA HIS A 474 -11.86 21.22 31.67
C HIS A 474 -12.34 21.60 30.27
N LYS A 475 -13.62 21.34 29.96
CA LYS A 475 -14.27 21.65 28.68
C LYS A 475 -13.70 20.88 27.48
N TRP A 476 -13.40 19.61 27.70
CA TRP A 476 -13.04 18.65 26.66
C TRP A 476 -13.49 17.24 27.04
N TYR A 477 -13.42 16.32 26.08
CA TYR A 477 -13.62 14.89 26.32
C TYR A 477 -12.34 14.27 26.87
N VAL A 478 -12.50 13.45 27.91
CA VAL A 478 -11.44 12.57 28.44
C VAL A 478 -11.23 11.39 27.50
N HIS A 479 -10.07 10.73 27.58
CA HIS A 479 -9.76 9.65 26.64
C HIS A 479 -10.40 8.33 27.06
N TRP A 480 -10.36 7.94 28.33
CA TRP A 480 -11.04 6.72 28.77
C TRP A 480 -11.45 6.75 30.24
N ARG A 481 -12.34 5.81 30.57
CA ARG A 481 -12.78 5.47 31.92
C ARG A 481 -12.47 3.99 32.17
N ASP A 482 -11.70 3.71 33.22
CA ASP A 482 -11.49 2.33 33.68
C ASP A 482 -12.78 1.75 34.30
N LYS A 483 -12.84 0.43 34.46
CA LYS A 483 -14.00 -0.26 35.06
C LYS A 483 -14.32 0.16 36.50
N ASP A 484 -13.34 0.69 37.22
CA ASP A 484 -13.53 1.25 38.56
C ASP A 484 -14.05 2.71 38.55
N ASN A 485 -14.41 3.24 37.38
CA ASN A 485 -14.81 4.62 37.10
C ASN A 485 -13.69 5.66 37.23
N SER A 486 -12.42 5.27 37.36
CA SER A 486 -11.33 6.23 37.28
C SER A 486 -11.18 6.81 35.86
N ILE A 487 -10.97 8.12 35.80
CA ILE A 487 -10.93 8.90 34.55
C ILE A 487 -9.50 9.24 34.18
N HIS A 488 -9.18 9.09 32.90
CA HIS A 488 -7.82 9.28 32.39
C HIS A 488 -7.79 9.98 31.02
N GLY A 489 -6.61 10.46 30.64
CA GLY A 489 -6.42 11.26 29.42
C GLY A 489 -7.20 12.59 29.44
N ASP A 490 -7.32 13.19 30.63
CA ASP A 490 -7.98 14.48 30.88
C ASP A 490 -7.00 15.66 30.61
N ASN A 491 -6.37 15.65 29.45
CA ASN A 491 -5.32 16.59 29.05
C ASN A 491 -5.47 17.06 27.59
N LEU A 492 -6.71 17.19 27.11
CA LEU A 492 -7.05 17.54 25.73
C LEU A 492 -6.34 16.64 24.70
N VAL A 493 -6.55 15.33 24.79
CA VAL A 493 -6.07 14.41 23.75
C VAL A 493 -6.72 14.80 22.42
N THR A 494 -5.91 15.31 21.49
CA THR A 494 -6.38 15.99 20.27
C THR A 494 -7.12 15.04 19.33
N PHE A 495 -6.66 13.80 19.19
CA PHE A 495 -7.34 12.78 18.39
C PHE A 495 -8.77 12.54 18.88
N VAL A 496 -8.97 12.36 20.19
CA VAL A 496 -10.31 12.16 20.79
C VAL A 496 -11.20 13.37 20.53
N ASN A 497 -10.70 14.56 20.85
CA ASN A 497 -11.51 15.77 20.85
C ASN A 497 -11.81 16.31 19.45
N PHE A 498 -10.85 16.26 18.53
CA PHE A 498 -11.06 16.72 17.16
C PHE A 498 -11.87 15.72 16.36
N MET A 499 -11.74 14.40 16.60
CA MET A 499 -12.67 13.43 16.01
C MET A 499 -14.08 13.57 16.55
N ALA A 500 -14.25 13.91 17.84
CA ALA A 500 -15.59 14.15 18.38
C ALA A 500 -16.34 15.23 17.58
N ILE A 501 -15.63 16.28 17.16
CA ILE A 501 -16.16 17.35 16.30
C ILE A 501 -16.29 16.86 14.84
N ALA A 502 -15.21 16.32 14.26
CA ALA A 502 -15.14 15.96 12.85
C ALA A 502 -16.16 14.89 12.45
N TYR A 503 -16.38 13.89 13.32
CA TYR A 503 -17.38 12.85 13.11
C TYR A 503 -18.79 13.29 13.49
N GLY A 504 -18.97 14.46 14.11
CA GLY A 504 -20.28 14.99 14.48
C GLY A 504 -20.93 14.31 15.68
N ILE A 505 -20.18 13.53 16.45
CA ILE A 505 -20.66 12.96 17.72
C ILE A 505 -20.82 14.06 18.78
N CYS A 506 -20.00 15.11 18.75
CA CYS A 506 -20.25 16.36 19.49
C CYS A 506 -21.15 17.29 18.65
N ASP A 507 -22.41 17.44 19.02
CA ASP A 507 -23.36 18.37 18.38
C ASP A 507 -23.60 19.67 19.17
N ASP A 508 -23.00 19.80 20.35
CA ASP A 508 -23.00 21.02 21.13
C ASP A 508 -21.97 22.01 20.58
N GLN A 509 -22.45 23.09 19.95
CA GLN A 509 -21.60 24.13 19.37
C GLN A 509 -20.73 24.86 20.40
N GLU A 510 -21.17 24.99 21.66
CA GLU A 510 -20.38 25.62 22.70
C GLU A 510 -19.21 24.72 23.10
N ARG A 511 -19.43 23.41 23.22
CA ARG A 511 -18.37 22.42 23.45
C ARG A 511 -17.36 22.40 22.32
N SER A 512 -17.83 22.33 21.06
CA SER A 512 -16.93 22.37 19.90
C SER A 512 -16.08 23.64 19.86
N ARG A 513 -16.68 24.81 20.16
CA ARG A 513 -15.93 26.08 20.24
C ARG A 513 -14.95 26.12 21.40
N ALA A 514 -15.26 25.49 22.54
CA ALA A 514 -14.33 25.42 23.66
C ALA A 514 -13.09 24.60 23.29
N ILE A 515 -13.30 23.38 22.75
CA ILE A 515 -12.22 22.50 22.28
C ILE A 515 -11.31 23.20 21.25
N LEU A 516 -11.89 23.88 20.26
CA LEU A 516 -11.12 24.54 19.19
C LEU A 516 -10.36 25.79 19.65
N LYS A 517 -10.71 26.37 20.81
CA LYS A 517 -10.02 27.55 21.35
C LYS A 517 -8.80 27.19 22.22
N GLY A 518 -8.76 25.99 22.77
CA GLY A 518 -7.74 25.57 23.74
C GLY A 518 -8.04 26.13 25.13
#